data_AF-A0A953MLY7-F1
#
_entry.id   AF-A0A953MLY7-F1
#
_cell.length_a   1.000
_cell.length_b   1.000
_cell.length_c   1.000
_cell.angle_alpha   90.00
_cell.angle_beta   90.00
_cell.angle_gamma   90.00
#
_symmetry.space_group_name_H-M   'P 1'
#
loop_
_entity.id
_entity.type
_entity.pdbx_description
1 polymer ?
#
loop_
_entity_poly.entity_id
_entity_poly.type
_entity_poly.pdbx_seq_one_letter_code
_entity_poly.pdbx_strand_id
1 'polypeptide(L)'
;MRKILFLFFFSITISTFSQSLNDVRVLYEDFAFEKVIELSDQLLLSKNDEKERVEIFVLKGASEFSIGFEKEARNSFIELLKIDSSYSINRSIFSPKIVELFDEVKSNFISIKADNKNVQLPNEPVNKVTEIQYVDNSRIIMNAALKNIILPGWGQISSKNSTKGYLLSGGSAVLLSSMIYFIVQTDDKYRNYITETNASLIETKYQDYNDSYKIRNVLIFSYAALWIYSQLDLFLFTEFDFPKIEMNSNTSNKNSDVSFGFSIPLN
;
A
#
# COMPACT_ATOMS: atom_id res chain seq x y z
N MET A 1 34.16 -42.11 14.36
CA MET A 1 33.44 -41.62 13.16
C MET A 1 33.22 -40.12 13.31
N ARG A 2 33.86 -39.30 12.47
CA ARG A 2 33.85 -37.83 12.58
C ARG A 2 32.76 -37.29 11.64
N LYS A 3 31.68 -36.73 12.21
CA LYS A 3 30.60 -36.09 11.44
C LYS A 3 31.14 -34.78 10.86
N ILE A 4 31.27 -34.71 9.54
CA ILE A 4 31.60 -33.48 8.82
C ILE A 4 30.29 -32.75 8.57
N LEU A 5 30.14 -31.59 9.21
CA LEU A 5 29.05 -30.65 9.02
C LEU A 5 29.34 -29.85 7.74
N PHE A 6 28.65 -30.17 6.65
CA PHE A 6 28.68 -29.35 5.44
C PHE A 6 27.74 -28.15 5.63
N LEU A 7 28.32 -26.97 5.90
CA LEU A 7 27.61 -25.69 5.80
C LEU A 7 27.61 -25.25 4.33
N PHE A 8 26.45 -25.36 3.68
CA PHE A 8 26.20 -24.76 2.36
C PHE A 8 26.02 -23.25 2.55
N PHE A 9 27.07 -22.47 2.28
CA PHE A 9 26.94 -21.04 2.06
C PHE A 9 26.47 -20.83 0.62
N PHE A 10 25.19 -20.52 0.44
CA PHE A 10 24.66 -20.06 -0.83
C PHE A 10 25.04 -18.59 -0.98
N SER A 11 26.18 -18.31 -1.64
CA SER A 11 26.53 -16.96 -2.05
C SER A 11 25.56 -16.52 -3.14
N ILE A 12 24.55 -15.73 -2.76
CA ILE A 12 23.73 -14.99 -3.71
C ILE A 12 24.61 -13.87 -4.27
N THR A 13 25.13 -14.07 -5.48
CA THR A 13 25.71 -12.98 -6.26
C THR A 13 24.55 -12.12 -6.75
N ILE A 14 24.34 -10.97 -6.10
CA ILE A 14 23.40 -9.96 -6.59
C ILE A 14 24.06 -9.30 -7.79
N SER A 15 23.65 -9.69 -9.00
CA SER A 15 23.95 -8.93 -10.20
C SER A 15 23.18 -7.62 -10.09
N THR A 16 23.87 -6.49 -9.93
CA THR A 16 23.25 -5.17 -10.07
C THR A 16 22.91 -4.98 -11.54
N PHE A 17 21.69 -5.35 -11.92
CA PHE A 17 21.13 -5.01 -13.22
C PHE A 17 20.85 -3.49 -13.21
N SER A 18 21.60 -2.73 -14.00
CA SER A 18 21.39 -1.28 -14.12
C SER A 18 20.14 -1.05 -14.95
N GLN A 19 19.01 -0.83 -14.29
CA GLN A 19 17.74 -0.50 -14.95
C GLN A 19 17.80 0.92 -15.53
N SER A 20 17.12 1.13 -16.65
CA SER A 20 17.19 2.35 -17.45
C SER A 20 15.83 2.78 -18.00
N LEU A 21 15.73 4.02 -18.50
CA LEU A 21 14.55 4.50 -19.23
C LEU A 21 14.20 3.61 -20.43
N ASN A 22 15.19 2.98 -21.06
CA ASN A 22 14.92 2.05 -22.16
C ASN A 22 14.09 0.85 -21.71
N ASP A 23 14.33 0.34 -20.50
CA ASP A 23 13.57 -0.78 -19.96
C ASP A 23 12.10 -0.39 -19.69
N VAL A 24 11.85 0.86 -19.27
CA VAL A 24 10.49 1.42 -19.13
C VAL A 24 9.77 1.45 -20.48
N ARG A 25 10.45 1.87 -21.55
CA ARG A 25 9.88 1.88 -22.91
C ARG A 25 9.52 0.48 -23.38
N VAL A 26 10.43 -0.48 -23.23
CA VAL A 26 10.21 -1.87 -23.61
C VAL A 26 9.00 -2.44 -22.87
N LEU A 27 8.90 -2.22 -21.55
CA LEU A 27 7.76 -2.67 -20.76
C LEU A 27 6.45 -2.01 -21.21
N TYR A 28 6.49 -0.75 -21.62
CA TYR A 28 5.32 -0.04 -22.14
C TYR A 28 4.86 -0.61 -23.50
N GLU A 29 5.81 -0.87 -24.40
CA GLU A 29 5.55 -1.51 -25.70
C GLU A 29 5.01 -2.93 -25.55
N ASP A 30 5.44 -3.64 -24.50
CA ASP A 30 4.95 -4.98 -24.13
C ASP A 30 3.62 -4.95 -23.37
N PHE A 31 2.99 -3.78 -23.20
CA PHE A 31 1.76 -3.57 -22.43
C PHE A 31 1.83 -4.03 -20.96
N ALA A 32 3.04 -4.14 -20.40
CA ALA A 32 3.28 -4.54 -19.02
C ALA A 32 3.13 -3.36 -18.05
N PHE A 33 1.95 -2.75 -18.03
CA PHE A 33 1.69 -1.45 -17.39
C PHE A 33 2.01 -1.40 -15.90
N GLU A 34 1.73 -2.44 -15.13
CA GLU A 34 2.06 -2.50 -13.70
C GLU A 34 3.58 -2.44 -13.47
N LYS A 35 4.36 -3.08 -14.35
CA LYS A 35 5.82 -3.04 -14.29
C LYS A 35 6.39 -1.71 -14.75
N VAL A 36 5.74 -1.05 -15.72
CA VAL A 36 6.09 0.32 -16.12
C VAL A 36 5.97 1.25 -14.91
N ILE A 37 4.89 1.11 -14.13
CA ILE A 37 4.67 1.94 -12.93
C ILE A 37 5.74 1.68 -11.88
N GLU A 38 5.97 0.41 -11.53
CA GLU A 38 6.96 0.02 -10.52
C GLU A 38 8.36 0.52 -10.89
N LEU A 39 8.78 0.29 -12.14
CA LEU A 39 10.11 0.70 -12.59
C LEU A 39 10.25 2.22 -12.70
N SER A 40 9.18 2.90 -13.14
CA SER A 40 9.15 4.36 -13.21
C SER A 40 9.33 4.97 -11.82
N ASP A 41 8.66 4.46 -10.80
CA ASP A 41 8.82 4.92 -9.42
C ASP A 41 10.25 4.72 -8.90
N GLN A 42 10.88 3.59 -9.23
CA GLN A 42 12.28 3.33 -8.89
C GLN A 42 13.23 4.33 -9.57
N LEU A 43 13.06 4.58 -10.87
CA LEU A 43 13.92 5.49 -11.62
C LEU A 43 13.68 6.95 -11.24
N LEU A 44 12.48 7.35 -10.85
CA LEU A 44 12.20 8.73 -10.43
C LEU A 44 12.86 9.11 -9.10
N LEU A 45 13.30 8.12 -8.30
CA LEU A 45 14.10 8.33 -7.09
C LEU A 45 15.59 8.58 -7.38
N SER A 46 16.08 8.19 -8.57
CA SER A 46 17.46 8.44 -8.97
C SER A 46 17.63 9.80 -9.64
N LYS A 47 18.88 10.29 -9.65
CA LYS A 47 19.23 11.56 -10.29
C LYS A 47 19.27 11.39 -11.81
N ASN A 48 18.13 11.59 -12.47
CA ASN A 48 17.98 11.53 -13.92
C ASN A 48 17.92 12.92 -14.54
N ASP A 49 18.20 13.02 -15.84
CA ASP A 49 18.03 14.28 -16.58
C ASP A 49 16.55 14.70 -16.64
N GLU A 50 16.27 16.00 -16.75
CA GLU A 50 14.90 16.51 -16.80
C GLU A 50 14.11 15.92 -17.97
N LYS A 51 14.75 15.69 -19.12
CA LYS A 51 14.08 15.07 -20.29
C LYS A 51 13.70 13.62 -20.02
N GLU A 52 14.58 12.87 -19.38
CA GLU A 52 14.31 11.48 -18.99
C GLU A 52 13.16 11.43 -17.98
N ARG A 53 13.15 12.31 -16.99
CA ARG A 53 12.07 12.39 -16.00
C ARG A 53 10.72 12.71 -16.64
N VAL A 54 10.68 13.64 -17.60
CA VAL A 54 9.48 13.96 -18.38
C VAL A 54 8.96 12.72 -19.10
N GLU A 55 9.84 11.96 -19.76
CA GLU A 55 9.43 10.76 -20.49
C GLU A 55 8.96 9.64 -19.55
N ILE A 56 9.65 9.44 -18.41
CA ILE A 56 9.22 8.49 -17.38
C ILE A 56 7.82 8.85 -16.87
N PHE A 57 7.56 10.11 -16.53
CA PHE A 57 6.23 10.53 -16.06
C PHE A 57 5.14 10.35 -17.12
N VAL A 58 5.43 10.57 -18.40
CA VAL A 58 4.42 10.40 -19.45
C VAL A 58 4.07 8.91 -19.64
N LEU A 59 5.06 8.03 -19.64
CA LEU A 59 4.86 6.58 -19.76
C LEU A 59 4.17 6.01 -18.51
N LYS A 60 4.55 6.50 -17.33
CA LYS A 60 3.92 6.17 -16.06
C LYS A 60 2.44 6.59 -16.05
N GLY A 61 2.15 7.86 -16.35
CA GLY A 61 0.77 8.37 -16.36
C GLY A 61 -0.11 7.67 -17.39
N ALA A 62 0.42 7.37 -18.57
CA ALA A 62 -0.28 6.56 -19.57
C ALA A 62 -0.58 5.14 -19.09
N SER A 63 0.34 4.52 -18.35
CA SER A 63 0.19 3.17 -17.80
C SER A 63 -0.81 3.14 -16.65
N GLU A 64 -0.74 4.09 -15.71
CA GLU A 64 -1.70 4.28 -14.62
C GLU A 64 -3.13 4.41 -15.16
N PHE A 65 -3.31 5.23 -16.20
CA PHE A 65 -4.62 5.36 -16.83
C PHE A 65 -5.09 4.08 -17.50
N SER A 66 -4.19 3.35 -18.17
CA SER A 66 -4.50 2.11 -18.89
C SER A 66 -5.01 1.00 -17.96
N ILE A 67 -4.59 1.01 -16.69
CA ILE A 67 -5.05 0.06 -15.66
C ILE A 67 -6.19 0.61 -14.76
N GLY A 68 -6.71 1.80 -15.07
CA GLY A 68 -7.86 2.40 -14.38
C GLY A 68 -7.54 3.33 -13.21
N PHE A 69 -6.26 3.63 -12.96
CA PHE A 69 -5.80 4.57 -11.94
C PHE A 69 -5.74 6.00 -12.48
N GLU A 70 -6.92 6.55 -12.80
CA GLU A 70 -7.04 7.85 -13.44
C GLU A 70 -6.49 9.00 -12.58
N LYS A 71 -6.69 8.95 -11.26
CA LYS A 71 -6.22 10.00 -10.35
C LYS A 71 -4.69 10.05 -10.31
N GLU A 72 -4.06 8.89 -10.25
CA GLU A 72 -2.61 8.69 -10.26
C GLU A 72 -2.04 9.18 -11.59
N ALA A 73 -2.68 8.82 -12.71
CA ALA A 73 -2.31 9.30 -14.03
C ALA A 73 -2.32 10.83 -14.14
N ARG A 74 -3.37 11.48 -13.61
CA ARG A 74 -3.46 12.94 -13.54
C ARG A 74 -2.31 13.54 -12.74
N ASN A 75 -1.92 12.91 -11.62
CA ASN A 75 -0.79 13.37 -10.82
C ASN A 75 0.54 13.24 -11.59
N SER A 76 0.77 12.11 -12.26
CA SER A 76 1.96 11.91 -13.09
C SER A 76 2.07 12.96 -14.20
N PHE A 77 0.96 13.30 -14.86
CA PHE A 77 0.94 14.38 -15.85
C PHE A 77 1.17 15.77 -15.23
N ILE A 78 0.68 16.03 -14.02
CA ILE A 78 0.98 17.27 -13.29
C ILE A 78 2.48 17.38 -12.97
N GLU A 79 3.11 16.30 -12.47
CA GLU A 79 4.55 16.29 -12.18
C GLU A 79 5.39 16.49 -13.44
N LEU A 80 4.97 15.92 -14.57
CA LEU A 80 5.54 16.21 -15.88
C LEU A 80 5.45 17.71 -16.23
N LEU A 81 4.27 18.32 -16.09
CA LEU A 81 4.04 19.73 -16.46
C LEU A 81 4.75 20.73 -15.53
N LYS A 82 5.11 20.31 -14.31
CA LYS A 82 6.00 21.08 -13.43
C LYS A 82 7.42 21.15 -13.97
N ILE A 83 7.88 20.12 -14.66
CA ILE A 83 9.21 20.06 -15.29
C ILE A 83 9.17 20.76 -16.65
N ASP A 84 8.23 20.37 -17.52
CA ASP A 84 8.02 20.98 -18.83
C ASP A 84 6.55 21.37 -19.04
N SER A 85 6.23 22.63 -18.72
CA SER A 85 4.88 23.17 -18.89
C SER A 85 4.44 23.33 -20.36
N SER A 86 5.39 23.28 -21.30
CA SER A 86 5.11 23.40 -22.73
C SER A 86 4.86 22.06 -23.41
N TYR A 87 5.20 20.95 -22.75
CA TYR A 87 5.15 19.59 -23.27
C TYR A 87 3.85 19.25 -24.01
N SER A 88 3.96 18.63 -25.19
CA SER A 88 2.85 18.14 -25.97
C SER A 88 2.94 16.63 -26.13
N ILE A 89 1.89 15.92 -25.75
CA ILE A 89 1.83 14.46 -25.89
C ILE A 89 1.84 14.04 -27.36
N ASN A 90 2.59 12.98 -27.68
CA ASN A 90 2.66 12.44 -29.03
C ASN A 90 1.41 11.61 -29.35
N ARG A 91 0.49 12.20 -30.12
CA ARG A 91 -0.81 11.60 -30.47
C ARG A 91 -0.70 10.36 -31.38
N SER A 92 0.45 10.08 -31.95
CA SER A 92 0.69 8.87 -32.74
C SER A 92 1.10 7.67 -31.88
N ILE A 93 1.57 7.92 -30.65
CA ILE A 93 2.03 6.88 -29.71
C ILE A 93 0.93 6.55 -28.71
N PHE A 94 0.25 7.56 -28.19
CA PHE A 94 -0.75 7.40 -27.13
C PHE A 94 -2.17 7.29 -27.68
N SER A 95 -3.01 6.51 -26.99
CA SER A 95 -4.43 6.36 -27.36
C SER A 95 -5.19 7.69 -27.23
N PRO A 96 -6.28 7.90 -28.01
CA PRO A 96 -7.06 9.13 -27.94
C PRO A 96 -7.54 9.51 -26.54
N LYS A 97 -7.86 8.53 -25.69
CA LYS A 97 -8.31 8.77 -24.31
C LYS A 97 -7.19 9.27 -23.39
N ILE A 98 -5.97 8.74 -23.54
CA ILE A 98 -4.81 9.22 -22.78
C ILE A 98 -4.48 10.67 -23.18
N VAL A 99 -4.57 10.95 -24.49
CA VAL A 99 -4.37 12.29 -25.02
C VAL A 99 -5.42 13.27 -24.49
N GLU A 100 -6.69 12.87 -24.47
CA GLU A 100 -7.79 13.67 -23.91
C GLU A 100 -7.57 13.98 -22.43
N LEU A 101 -7.21 12.97 -21.63
CA LEU A 101 -6.89 13.15 -20.22
C LEU A 101 -5.72 14.12 -20.01
N PHE A 102 -4.65 13.98 -20.79
CA PHE A 102 -3.49 14.87 -20.70
C PHE A 102 -3.85 16.31 -21.08
N ASP A 103 -4.60 16.51 -22.17
CA ASP A 103 -5.05 17.84 -22.61
C ASP A 103 -5.92 18.52 -21.54
N GLU A 104 -6.81 17.77 -20.88
CA GLU A 104 -7.62 18.25 -19.76
C GLU A 104 -6.75 18.70 -18.57
N VAL A 105 -5.81 17.85 -18.15
CA VAL A 105 -4.87 18.16 -17.05
C VAL A 105 -4.04 19.40 -17.37
N LYS A 106 -3.53 19.52 -18.60
CA LYS A 106 -2.73 20.66 -19.05
C LYS A 106 -3.53 21.96 -19.03
N SER A 107 -4.78 21.92 -19.49
CA SER A 107 -5.68 23.08 -19.44
C SER A 107 -5.88 23.58 -18.02
N ASN A 108 -6.19 22.66 -17.09
CA ASN A 108 -6.38 22.97 -15.67
C ASN A 108 -5.09 23.49 -15.01
N PHE A 109 -3.93 22.93 -15.37
CA PHE A 109 -2.65 23.38 -14.85
C PHE A 109 -2.31 24.81 -15.30
N ILE A 110 -2.60 25.16 -16.56
CA ILE A 110 -2.33 26.49 -17.11
C ILE A 110 -3.27 27.54 -16.52
N SER A 111 -4.57 27.25 -16.35
CA SER A 111 -5.53 28.20 -15.77
C SER A 111 -5.13 28.56 -14.33
N ILE A 112 -4.81 27.57 -13.51
CA ILE A 112 -4.31 27.78 -12.14
C ILE A 112 -3.02 28.63 -12.15
N LYS A 113 -2.10 28.41 -13.09
CA LYS A 113 -0.85 29.19 -13.18
C LYS A 113 -1.08 30.63 -13.67
N ALA A 114 -2.11 30.86 -14.49
CA ALA A 114 -2.46 32.17 -15.04
C ALA A 114 -3.21 33.06 -14.04
N ASP A 115 -4.11 32.48 -13.25
CA ASP A 115 -4.85 33.19 -12.18
C ASP A 115 -3.91 33.70 -11.09
N ASN A 116 -2.84 32.94 -10.79
CA ASN A 116 -1.79 33.35 -9.85
C ASN A 116 -0.89 34.49 -10.35
N LYS A 117 -0.97 34.90 -11.63
CA LYS A 117 -0.17 36.00 -12.20
C LYS A 117 -0.90 37.34 -12.31
N ASN A 118 -2.23 37.38 -12.17
CA ASN A 118 -3.06 38.57 -12.44
C ASN A 118 -3.91 39.02 -11.24
N VAL A 119 -3.32 39.06 -10.03
CA VAL A 119 -4.00 39.65 -8.85
C VAL A 119 -3.40 41.00 -8.49
N GLN A 120 -4.01 42.10 -8.99
CA GLN A 120 -4.15 43.31 -8.17
C GLN A 120 -5.29 43.04 -7.19
N LEU A 121 -5.00 43.13 -5.89
CA LEU A 121 -5.94 42.85 -4.81
C LEU A 121 -7.06 43.91 -4.76
N PRO A 122 -8.34 43.50 -4.78
CA PRO A 122 -9.29 43.95 -3.77
C PRO A 122 -8.99 43.19 -2.48
N ASN A 123 -8.98 43.93 -1.37
CA ASN A 123 -8.64 43.44 -0.03
C ASN A 123 -9.61 42.35 0.44
N GLU A 124 -9.35 41.10 0.06
CA GLU A 124 -9.77 39.91 0.80
C GLU A 124 -8.50 39.27 1.36
N PRO A 125 -8.47 38.92 2.67
CA PRO A 125 -7.28 38.36 3.26
C PRO A 125 -6.96 37.03 2.56
N VAL A 126 -5.80 37.04 1.89
CA VAL A 126 -5.14 35.91 1.27
C VAL A 126 -5.12 34.76 2.27
N ASN A 127 -6.06 33.82 2.11
CA ASN A 127 -5.93 32.50 2.72
C ASN A 127 -4.66 31.91 2.11
N LYS A 128 -3.60 31.86 2.92
CA LYS A 128 -2.34 31.19 2.60
C LYS A 128 -2.65 29.90 1.86
N VAL A 129 -2.18 29.81 0.62
CA VAL A 129 -2.10 28.56 -0.13
C VAL A 129 -1.46 27.56 0.82
N THR A 130 -2.29 26.65 1.31
CA THR A 130 -1.84 25.59 2.19
C THR A 130 -0.94 24.73 1.32
N GLU A 131 0.33 24.67 1.68
CA GLU A 131 1.27 23.69 1.16
C GLU A 131 0.57 22.33 1.26
N ILE A 132 0.18 21.75 0.11
CA ILE A 132 -0.49 20.45 0.09
C ILE A 132 0.56 19.45 0.55
N GLN A 133 0.57 19.13 1.84
CA GLN A 133 1.33 18.01 2.34
C GLN A 133 0.75 16.77 1.69
N TYR A 134 1.51 16.15 0.79
CA TYR A 134 1.23 14.79 0.32
C TYR A 134 1.25 13.88 1.54
N VAL A 135 0.06 13.55 2.05
CA VAL A 135 -0.06 12.50 3.05
C VAL A 135 0.31 11.21 2.33
N ASP A 136 1.41 10.60 2.77
CA ASP A 136 1.86 9.30 2.28
C ASP A 136 0.90 8.20 2.75
N ASN A 137 -0.21 8.09 2.01
CA ASN A 137 -1.26 7.10 2.20
C ASN A 137 -0.74 5.67 1.98
N SER A 138 0.37 5.51 1.23
CA SER A 138 0.98 4.20 0.98
C SER A 138 1.50 3.57 2.26
N ARG A 139 2.07 4.37 3.19
CA ARG A 139 2.53 3.89 4.49
C ARG A 139 1.39 3.38 5.37
N ILE A 140 0.23 4.01 5.32
CA ILE A 140 -0.95 3.61 6.12
C ILE A 140 -1.45 2.25 5.63
N ILE A 141 -1.60 2.08 4.31
CA ILE A 141 -2.03 0.83 3.68
C ILE A 141 -0.99 -0.27 3.90
N MET A 142 0.30 0.03 3.69
CA MET A 142 1.40 -0.91 3.89
C MET A 142 1.47 -1.39 5.35
N ASN A 143 1.33 -0.49 6.32
CA ASN A 143 1.32 -0.85 7.74
C ASN A 143 0.12 -1.75 8.09
N ALA A 144 -1.05 -1.48 7.52
CA ALA A 144 -2.23 -2.33 7.69
C ALA A 144 -2.03 -3.72 7.06
N ALA A 145 -1.44 -3.78 5.85
CA ALA A 145 -1.11 -5.03 5.18
C ALA A 145 -0.10 -5.88 5.97
N LEU A 146 0.98 -5.26 6.45
CA LEU A 146 1.98 -5.94 7.28
C LEU A 146 1.39 -6.54 8.56
N LYS A 147 0.50 -5.81 9.24
CA LYS A 147 -0.21 -6.32 10.43
C LYS A 147 -1.10 -7.50 10.09
N ASN A 148 -1.79 -7.44 8.95
CA ASN A 148 -2.73 -8.47 8.52
C ASN A 148 -2.05 -9.75 8.02
N ILE A 149 -0.81 -9.65 7.53
CA ILE A 149 0.02 -10.83 7.20
C ILE A 149 0.31 -11.63 8.47
N ILE A 150 0.68 -10.94 9.56
CA ILE A 150 1.05 -11.57 10.83
C ILE A 150 -0.17 -12.17 11.53
N LEU A 151 -1.26 -11.42 11.61
CA LEU A 151 -2.50 -11.88 12.24
C LEU A 151 -3.70 -11.43 11.40
N PRO A 152 -4.48 -12.37 10.84
CA PRO A 152 -5.72 -12.05 10.14
C PRO A 152 -6.63 -11.12 10.95
N GLY A 153 -7.11 -10.04 10.34
CA GLY A 153 -7.99 -9.07 10.99
C GLY A 153 -7.27 -7.90 11.69
N TRP A 154 -5.97 -7.98 11.94
CA TRP A 154 -5.25 -6.91 12.64
C TRP A 154 -5.14 -5.64 11.79
N GLY A 155 -4.99 -5.78 10.47
CA GLY A 155 -5.02 -4.64 9.54
C GLY A 155 -6.37 -3.92 9.54
N GLN A 156 -7.47 -4.66 9.59
CA GLN A 156 -8.83 -4.12 9.66
C GLN A 156 -9.10 -3.39 10.98
N ILE A 157 -8.59 -3.91 12.11
CA ILE A 157 -8.67 -3.21 13.42
C ILE A 157 -7.99 -1.85 13.34
N SER A 158 -6.84 -1.76 12.66
CA SER A 158 -6.14 -0.47 12.50
C SER A 158 -6.83 0.52 11.56
N SER A 159 -7.88 0.11 10.85
CA SER A 159 -8.51 0.89 9.76
C SER A 159 -9.95 1.34 10.07
N LYS A 160 -10.30 1.62 11.34
CA LYS A 160 -11.66 1.98 11.85
C LYS A 160 -12.81 0.99 11.56
N ASN A 161 -12.62 -0.02 10.70
CA ASN A 161 -13.51 -1.18 10.50
C ASN A 161 -13.34 -2.24 11.60
N SER A 162 -13.52 -1.82 12.85
CA SER A 162 -13.12 -2.59 14.04
C SER A 162 -13.91 -3.88 14.23
N THR A 163 -15.21 -3.92 13.91
CA THR A 163 -16.06 -5.11 14.13
C THR A 163 -15.59 -6.31 13.29
N LYS A 164 -15.34 -6.11 11.99
CA LYS A 164 -14.82 -7.16 11.10
C LYS A 164 -13.42 -7.60 11.55
N GLY A 165 -12.57 -6.64 11.91
CA GLY A 165 -11.23 -6.91 12.41
C GLY A 165 -11.23 -7.79 13.65
N TYR A 166 -12.07 -7.48 14.65
CA TYR A 166 -12.19 -8.31 15.85
C TYR A 166 -12.75 -9.70 15.57
N LEU A 167 -13.72 -9.85 14.66
CA LEU A 167 -14.26 -11.15 14.27
C LEU A 167 -13.19 -12.01 13.58
N LEU A 168 -12.44 -11.44 12.64
CA LEU A 168 -11.37 -12.13 11.92
C LEU A 168 -10.22 -12.50 12.85
N SER A 169 -9.76 -11.55 13.68
CA SER A 169 -8.68 -11.81 14.63
C SER A 169 -9.09 -12.82 15.71
N GLY A 170 -10.27 -12.66 16.30
CA GLY A 170 -10.79 -13.60 17.29
C GLY A 170 -10.99 -15.01 16.71
N GLY A 171 -11.60 -15.11 15.53
CA GLY A 171 -11.77 -16.38 14.82
C GLY A 171 -10.43 -17.03 14.46
N SER A 172 -9.47 -16.25 13.97
CA SER A 172 -8.12 -16.73 13.65
C SER A 172 -7.38 -17.25 14.88
N ALA A 173 -7.52 -16.58 16.03
CA ALA A 173 -6.90 -17.00 17.28
C ALA A 173 -7.45 -18.35 17.76
N VAL A 174 -8.79 -18.51 17.75
CA VAL A 174 -9.45 -19.78 18.10
C VAL A 174 -9.03 -20.92 17.16
N LEU A 175 -9.02 -20.67 15.85
CA LEU A 175 -8.58 -21.66 14.86
C LEU A 175 -7.10 -22.01 15.03
N LEU A 176 -6.23 -21.04 15.25
CA LEU A 176 -4.79 -21.25 15.43
C LEU A 176 -4.51 -22.07 16.69
N SER A 177 -5.12 -21.71 17.83
CA SER A 177 -4.97 -22.47 19.07
C SER A 177 -5.48 -23.90 18.93
N SER A 178 -6.64 -24.07 18.28
CA SER A 178 -7.21 -25.40 18.01
C SER A 178 -6.30 -26.21 17.08
N MET A 179 -5.77 -25.59 16.02
CA MET A 179 -4.85 -26.21 15.07
C MET A 179 -3.59 -26.71 15.78
N ILE A 180 -2.96 -25.87 16.61
CA ILE A 180 -1.76 -26.25 17.39
C ILE A 180 -2.08 -27.43 18.32
N TYR A 181 -3.21 -27.38 19.03
CA TYR A 181 -3.64 -28.48 19.90
C TYR A 181 -3.78 -29.79 19.13
N PHE A 182 -4.46 -29.78 17.98
CA PHE A 182 -4.65 -30.99 17.17
C PHE A 182 -3.40 -31.44 16.43
N ILE A 183 -2.43 -30.57 16.15
CA ILE A 183 -1.11 -30.98 15.66
C ILE A 183 -0.41 -31.86 16.71
N VAL A 184 -0.33 -31.39 17.95
CA VAL A 184 0.30 -32.15 19.05
C VAL A 184 -0.46 -33.43 19.35
N GLN A 185 -1.79 -33.35 19.47
CA GLN A 185 -2.61 -34.52 19.78
C GLN A 185 -2.56 -35.59 18.69
N THR A 186 -2.51 -35.20 17.41
CA THR A 186 -2.38 -36.17 16.30
C THR A 186 -1.05 -36.92 16.40
N ASP A 187 0.02 -36.23 16.75
CA ASP A 187 1.36 -36.81 16.89
C ASP A 187 1.44 -37.78 18.09
N ASP A 188 0.84 -37.43 19.22
CA ASP A 188 0.70 -38.34 20.38
C ASP A 188 -0.10 -39.59 20.04
N LYS A 189 -1.26 -39.44 19.39
CA LYS A 189 -2.11 -40.57 19.00
C LYS A 189 -1.45 -41.45 17.93
N TYR A 190 -0.71 -40.84 17.01
CA TYR A 190 0.09 -41.57 16.03
C TYR A 190 1.13 -42.46 16.71
N ARG A 191 1.88 -41.93 17.68
CA ARG A 191 2.82 -42.72 18.49
C ARG A 191 2.13 -43.91 19.16
N ASN A 192 1.02 -43.66 19.86
CA ASN A 192 0.28 -44.71 20.55
C ASN A 192 -0.20 -45.81 19.59
N TYR A 193 -0.62 -45.45 18.37
CA TYR A 193 -1.02 -46.40 17.34
C TYR A 193 0.15 -47.27 16.86
N ILE A 194 1.28 -46.66 16.50
CA ILE A 194 2.42 -47.41 15.92
C ILE A 194 3.16 -48.28 16.94
N THR A 195 3.01 -48.00 18.24
CA THR A 195 3.62 -48.80 19.32
C THR A 195 2.68 -49.83 19.92
N GLU A 196 1.40 -49.85 19.55
CA GLU A 196 0.43 -50.80 20.09
C GLU A 196 0.71 -52.21 19.54
N THR A 197 0.75 -53.19 20.45
CA THR A 197 1.03 -54.60 20.12
C THR A 197 -0.19 -55.49 20.37
N ASN A 198 -1.17 -55.01 21.13
CA ASN A 198 -2.40 -55.74 21.37
C ASN A 198 -3.35 -55.61 20.17
N ALA A 199 -3.53 -56.72 19.43
CA ALA A 199 -4.34 -56.78 18.23
C ALA A 199 -5.79 -56.28 18.41
N SER A 200 -6.39 -56.42 19.60
CA SER A 200 -7.76 -55.93 19.85
C SER A 200 -7.86 -54.41 20.02
N LEU A 201 -6.73 -53.73 20.28
CA LEU A 201 -6.68 -52.28 20.49
C LEU A 201 -6.15 -51.50 19.29
N ILE A 202 -5.42 -52.15 18.37
CA ILE A 202 -4.81 -51.50 17.20
C ILE A 202 -5.84 -50.71 16.39
N GLU A 203 -7.01 -51.30 16.12
CA GLU A 203 -8.06 -50.63 15.33
C GLU A 203 -8.57 -49.37 16.05
N THR A 204 -8.83 -49.46 17.36
CA THR A 204 -9.26 -48.30 18.16
C THR A 204 -8.20 -47.20 18.15
N LYS A 205 -6.91 -47.54 18.32
CA LYS A 205 -5.82 -46.56 18.29
C LYS A 205 -5.66 -45.92 16.90
N TYR A 206 -5.85 -46.69 15.84
CA TYR A 206 -5.87 -46.18 14.48
C TYR A 206 -7.02 -45.19 14.28
N GLN A 207 -8.23 -45.51 14.71
CA GLN A 207 -9.39 -44.63 14.61
C GLN A 207 -9.18 -43.33 15.38
N ASP A 208 -8.68 -43.40 16.62
CA ASP A 208 -8.34 -42.23 17.43
C ASP A 208 -7.39 -41.29 16.68
N TYR A 209 -6.32 -41.85 16.10
CA TYR A 209 -5.35 -41.13 15.28
C TYR A 209 -5.98 -40.51 14.03
N ASN A 210 -6.75 -41.30 13.28
CA ASN A 210 -7.37 -40.90 12.02
C ASN A 210 -8.36 -39.73 12.21
N ASP A 211 -9.13 -39.75 13.31
CA ASP A 211 -10.06 -38.67 13.64
C ASP A 211 -9.32 -37.38 13.97
N SER A 212 -8.29 -37.44 14.82
CA SER A 212 -7.45 -36.27 15.10
C SER A 212 -6.73 -35.76 13.85
N TYR A 213 -6.26 -36.65 12.97
CA TYR A 213 -5.63 -36.30 11.69
C TYR A 213 -6.58 -35.53 10.78
N LYS A 214 -7.83 -36.00 10.64
CA LYS A 214 -8.87 -35.31 9.84
C LYS A 214 -9.19 -33.93 10.42
N ILE A 215 -9.40 -33.84 11.74
CA ILE A 215 -9.69 -32.57 12.42
C ILE A 215 -8.53 -31.59 12.24
N ARG A 216 -7.29 -32.03 12.44
CA ARG A 216 -6.09 -31.23 12.21
C ARG A 216 -6.07 -30.66 10.79
N ASN A 217 -6.31 -31.49 9.78
CA ASN A 217 -6.31 -31.03 8.38
C ASN A 217 -7.45 -30.05 8.11
N VAL A 218 -8.65 -30.30 8.63
CA VAL A 218 -9.78 -29.35 8.53
C VAL A 218 -9.41 -27.99 9.13
N LEU A 219 -8.77 -27.98 10.31
CA LEU A 219 -8.32 -26.75 10.95
C LEU A 219 -7.24 -26.02 10.15
N ILE A 220 -6.25 -26.73 9.59
CA ILE A 220 -5.23 -26.15 8.71
C ILE A 220 -5.88 -25.49 7.49
N PHE A 221 -6.77 -26.20 6.79
CA PHE A 221 -7.46 -25.65 5.63
C PHE A 221 -8.37 -24.48 5.98
N SER A 222 -9.08 -24.55 7.12
CA SER A 222 -9.96 -23.48 7.59
C SER A 222 -9.17 -22.22 7.95
N TYR A 223 -8.03 -22.39 8.63
CA TYR A 223 -7.13 -21.29 8.95
C TYR A 223 -6.54 -20.66 7.68
N ALA A 224 -6.08 -21.47 6.73
CA ALA A 224 -5.56 -20.97 5.45
C ALA A 224 -6.63 -20.21 4.64
N ALA A 225 -7.85 -20.74 4.58
CA ALA A 225 -8.96 -20.08 3.90
C ALA A 225 -9.33 -18.74 4.58
N LEU A 226 -9.40 -18.72 5.92
CA LEU A 226 -9.64 -17.49 6.67
C LEU A 226 -8.50 -16.48 6.47
N TRP A 227 -7.25 -16.93 6.44
CA TRP A 227 -6.09 -16.08 6.19
C TRP A 227 -6.19 -15.43 4.81
N ILE A 228 -6.43 -16.21 3.75
CA ILE A 228 -6.61 -15.69 2.38
C ILE A 228 -7.78 -14.71 2.32
N TYR A 229 -8.94 -15.08 2.88
CA TYR A 229 -10.10 -14.22 2.95
C TYR A 229 -9.79 -12.88 3.63
N SER A 230 -9.05 -12.90 4.75
CA SER A 230 -8.67 -11.68 5.46
C SER A 230 -7.75 -10.77 4.65
N GLN A 231 -6.92 -11.32 3.75
CA GLN A 231 -6.10 -10.50 2.85
C GLN A 231 -6.97 -9.83 1.79
N LEU A 232 -7.86 -10.61 1.14
CA LEU A 232 -8.78 -10.09 0.14
C LEU A 232 -9.71 -9.01 0.71
N ASP A 233 -10.24 -9.23 1.92
CA ASP A 233 -11.10 -8.26 2.60
C ASP A 233 -10.36 -6.96 2.94
N LEU A 234 -9.07 -7.04 3.30
CA LEU A 234 -8.27 -5.84 3.53
C LEU A 234 -8.08 -5.02 2.26
N PHE A 235 -7.76 -5.67 1.13
CA PHE A 235 -7.44 -4.95 -0.11
C PHE A 235 -8.67 -4.50 -0.90
N LEU A 236 -9.77 -5.26 -0.86
CA LEU A 236 -10.93 -5.03 -1.72
C LEU A 236 -12.10 -4.33 -1.01
N PHE A 237 -12.23 -4.50 0.31
CA PHE A 237 -13.45 -4.13 1.03
C PHE A 237 -13.19 -3.27 2.27
N THR A 238 -11.95 -3.00 2.64
CA THR A 238 -11.62 -2.14 3.79
C THR A 238 -11.38 -0.71 3.32
N GLU A 239 -12.23 0.21 3.79
CA GLU A 239 -12.01 1.64 3.63
C GLU A 239 -10.92 2.12 4.59
N PHE A 240 -9.93 2.84 4.07
CA PHE A 240 -8.87 3.46 4.86
C PHE A 240 -9.24 4.92 5.13
N ASP A 241 -9.27 5.29 6.41
CA ASP A 241 -9.51 6.69 6.81
C ASP A 241 -8.20 7.47 6.67
N PHE A 242 -8.01 8.05 5.50
CA PHE A 242 -6.90 8.96 5.28
C PHE A 242 -7.13 10.25 6.08
N PRO A 243 -6.09 10.82 6.72
CA PRO A 243 -6.25 12.07 7.44
C PRO A 243 -6.85 13.11 6.51
N LYS A 244 -8.07 13.54 6.83
CA LYS A 244 -8.75 14.62 6.14
C LYS A 244 -7.96 15.89 6.45
N ILE A 245 -7.70 16.70 5.44
CA ILE A 245 -7.18 18.05 5.65
C ILE A 245 -8.26 18.81 6.42
N GLU A 246 -8.12 18.90 7.74
CA GLU A 246 -8.98 19.76 8.56
C GLU A 246 -8.60 21.20 8.23
N MET A 247 -9.41 21.87 7.41
CA MET A 247 -9.40 23.32 7.34
C MET A 247 -9.82 23.85 8.70
N ASN A 248 -8.84 24.17 9.55
CA ASN A 248 -9.07 24.86 10.80
C ASN A 248 -9.48 26.30 10.51
N SER A 249 -10.75 26.55 10.24
CA SER A 249 -11.32 27.89 10.21
C SER A 249 -11.59 28.35 11.65
N ASN A 250 -10.54 28.45 12.46
CA ASN A 250 -10.58 29.22 13.70
C ASN A 250 -10.61 30.71 13.35
N THR A 251 -11.75 31.19 12.86
CA THR A 251 -12.10 32.62 12.92
C THR A 251 -12.42 32.98 14.36
N SER A 252 -11.39 33.00 15.20
CA SER A 252 -11.43 33.74 16.45
C SER A 252 -11.25 35.21 16.09
N ASN A 253 -12.37 35.87 15.82
CA ASN A 253 -12.44 37.32 15.70
C ASN A 253 -12.17 37.93 17.09
N LYS A 254 -10.89 37.99 17.47
CA LYS A 254 -10.44 38.71 18.66
C LYS A 254 -9.97 40.06 18.18
N ASN A 255 -10.89 41.03 18.19
CA ASN A 255 -10.53 42.45 18.17
C ASN A 255 -9.59 42.69 19.34
N SER A 256 -8.29 42.73 19.07
CA SER A 256 -7.31 43.23 20.02
C SER A 256 -7.24 44.74 19.85
N ASP A 257 -8.07 45.45 20.61
CA ASP A 257 -7.70 46.78 21.05
C ASP A 257 -6.40 46.64 21.84
N VAL A 258 -5.30 47.07 21.24
CA VAL A 258 -4.00 47.11 21.90
C VAL A 258 -4.01 48.32 22.84
N SER A 259 -4.37 48.09 24.10
CA SER A 259 -4.11 49.07 25.16
C SER A 259 -2.71 48.83 25.73
N PHE A 260 -1.82 49.80 25.52
CA PHE A 260 -0.53 49.84 26.20
C PHE A 260 -0.71 50.46 27.59
N GLY A 261 -0.79 49.62 28.62
CA GLY A 261 -0.69 50.05 30.02
C GLY A 261 0.78 50.05 30.46
N PHE A 262 1.37 51.23 30.63
CA PHE A 262 2.64 51.39 31.33
C PHE A 262 2.38 51.50 32.84
N SER A 263 2.90 50.55 33.63
CA SER A 263 2.97 50.68 35.08
C SER A 263 4.39 51.08 35.48
N ILE A 264 4.56 52.30 35.99
CA ILE A 264 5.81 52.76 36.61
C ILE A 264 5.73 52.42 38.10
N PRO A 265 6.69 51.68 38.68
CA PRO A 265 6.75 51.50 40.12
C PRO A 265 7.31 52.78 40.76
N LEU A 266 6.53 53.39 41.65
CA LEU A 266 7.01 54.44 42.56
C LEU A 266 7.36 53.80 43.90
N ASN A 267 8.53 54.17 44.41
CA ASN A 267 8.84 54.16 45.84
C ASN A 267 8.77 55.61 46.33
#